data_AF-A0A523JQ64-F1
#
_entry.id   AF-A0A523JQ64-F1
#
_cell.length_a   1.000
_cell.length_b   1.000
_cell.length_c   1.000
_cell.angle_alpha   90.00
_cell.angle_beta   90.00
_cell.angle_gamma   90.00
#
_symmetry.space_group_name_H-M   'P 1'
#
loop_
_entity.id
_entity.type
_entity.pdbx_description
1 polymer ?
#
loop_
_entity_poly.entity_id
_entity_poly.type
_entity_poly.pdbx_seq_one_letter_code
_entity_poly.pdbx_strand_id
1 'polypeptide(L)'
;MSFIHINNLTKRQINKRNVQRTPTDPRKINETITVLDGMNLEFEEGEMVCILGPSGCGKTSLLKIIAGFDTDYDGEIIIGGDKVKGASSEHIFVFQQNGLLPWMSVWDNVPYQRPEPALYIPPVLGGSNLPK
;
A
#
# COMPACT_ATOMS: atom_id res chain seq x y z
N MET A 1 -17.08 -5.97 15.64
CA MET A 1 -17.52 -6.30 14.27
C MET A 1 -16.33 -5.90 13.46
N SER A 2 -15.65 -6.87 12.87
CA SER A 2 -14.40 -6.64 12.16
C SER A 2 -14.62 -5.62 11.05
N PHE A 3 -13.71 -4.67 10.92
CA PHE A 3 -13.79 -3.60 9.93
C PHE A 3 -13.29 -4.08 8.57
N ILE A 4 -12.31 -4.99 8.57
CA ILE A 4 -11.77 -5.62 7.37
C ILE A 4 -11.93 -7.13 7.48
N HIS A 5 -12.51 -7.73 6.45
CA HIS A 5 -12.62 -9.18 6.30
C HIS A 5 -11.93 -9.63 5.02
N ILE A 6 -11.13 -10.69 5.13
CA ILE A 6 -10.47 -11.35 4.00
C ILE A 6 -10.89 -12.82 4.04
N ASN A 7 -11.51 -13.29 2.96
CA ASN A 7 -12.07 -14.64 2.88
C ASN A 7 -11.44 -15.40 1.70
N ASN A 8 -10.83 -16.55 2.02
CA ASN A 8 -10.22 -17.50 1.09
C ASN A 8 -9.26 -16.85 0.06
N LEU A 9 -8.46 -15.88 0.51
CA LEU A 9 -7.61 -15.09 -0.38
C LEU A 9 -6.47 -15.94 -0.93
N THR A 10 -6.48 -16.13 -2.24
CA THR A 10 -5.46 -16.90 -2.97
C THR A 10 -4.89 -16.06 -4.09
N LYS A 11 -3.56 -15.95 -4.15
CA LYS A 11 -2.84 -15.23 -5.21
C LYS A 11 -1.84 -16.17 -5.84
N ARG A 12 -1.91 -16.32 -7.15
CA ARG A 12 -0.89 -16.98 -7.96
C ARG A 12 -0.21 -15.94 -8.84
N GLN A 13 1.08 -16.13 -9.10
CA GLN A 13 1.79 -15.29 -10.06
C GLN A 13 2.89 -16.09 -10.75
N ILE A 14 3.28 -15.64 -11.94
CA ILE A 14 4.44 -16.17 -12.63
C ILE A 14 5.70 -15.77 -11.87
N ASN A 15 6.58 -16.74 -11.60
CA ASN A 15 7.88 -16.49 -11.01
C ASN A 15 8.78 -15.73 -12.00
N LYS A 16 8.83 -14.41 -11.85
CA LYS A 16 9.66 -13.49 -12.65
C LYS A 16 11.09 -13.33 -12.11
N ARG A 17 11.49 -14.10 -11.08
CA ARG A 17 12.83 -13.95 -10.49
C ARG A 17 13.86 -14.65 -11.37
N ASN A 18 14.90 -13.90 -11.76
CA ASN A 18 16.06 -14.45 -12.46
C ASN A 18 17.11 -15.07 -11.51
N VAL A 19 16.95 -14.92 -10.19
CA VAL A 19 17.92 -15.39 -9.19
C VAL A 19 17.21 -16.30 -8.18
N GLN A 20 17.78 -17.48 -7.95
CA GLN A 20 17.31 -18.42 -6.93
C GLN A 20 17.64 -17.88 -5.53
N ARG A 21 16.71 -18.03 -4.58
CA ARG A 21 16.91 -17.53 -3.20
C ARG A 21 17.91 -18.35 -2.41
N THR A 22 17.87 -19.65 -2.64
CA THR A 22 18.72 -20.64 -2.00
C THR A 22 19.18 -21.62 -3.08
N PRO A 23 20.36 -22.24 -2.93
CA PRO A 23 20.85 -23.26 -3.87
C PRO A 23 19.88 -24.44 -4.03
N THR A 24 18.95 -24.61 -3.09
CA THR A 24 17.94 -25.65 -3.02
C THR A 24 16.53 -25.16 -3.39
N ASP A 25 16.35 -23.92 -3.85
CA ASP A 25 15.03 -23.41 -4.23
C ASP A 25 14.52 -24.17 -5.47
N PRO A 26 13.46 -24.99 -5.36
CA PRO A 26 13.01 -25.84 -6.46
C PRO A 26 12.29 -25.04 -7.57
N ARG A 27 11.95 -23.77 -7.31
CA ARG A 27 11.09 -22.96 -8.18
C ARG A 27 11.81 -22.51 -9.44
N LYS A 28 11.23 -22.81 -10.60
CA LYS A 28 11.78 -22.44 -11.91
C LYS A 28 11.37 -21.03 -12.31
N ILE A 29 12.14 -20.45 -13.22
CA ILE A 29 11.77 -19.22 -13.92
C ILE A 29 10.53 -19.53 -14.78
N ASN A 30 9.56 -18.61 -14.83
CA ASN A 30 8.29 -18.74 -15.54
C ASN A 30 7.33 -19.82 -15.01
N GLU A 31 7.63 -20.42 -13.85
CA GLU A 31 6.68 -21.30 -13.17
C GLU A 31 5.60 -20.48 -12.44
N THR A 32 4.35 -20.95 -12.50
CA THR A 32 3.26 -20.36 -11.70
C THR A 32 3.45 -20.76 -10.24
N ILE A 33 3.65 -19.78 -9.38
CA ILE A 33 3.83 -19.97 -7.94
C ILE A 33 2.62 -19.44 -7.18
N THR A 34 2.23 -20.15 -6.13
CA THR A 34 1.27 -19.65 -5.14
C THR A 34 1.99 -18.70 -4.19
N VAL A 35 1.48 -17.48 -4.05
CA VAL A 35 2.02 -16.42 -3.19
C VAL A 35 1.23 -16.33 -1.90
N LEU A 36 -0.10 -16.39 -2.00
CA LEU A 36 -1.05 -16.44 -0.90
C LEU A 36 -1.96 -17.64 -1.16
N ASP A 37 -2.31 -18.40 -0.14
CA ASP A 37 -3.01 -19.68 -0.26
C ASP A 37 -4.15 -19.73 0.76
N GLY A 38 -5.39 -19.52 0.31
CA GLY A 38 -6.61 -19.65 1.11
C GLY A 38 -6.62 -18.87 2.42
N MET A 39 -6.05 -17.65 2.47
CA MET A 39 -5.95 -16.89 3.72
C MET A 39 -7.31 -16.35 4.16
N ASN A 40 -7.61 -16.52 5.45
CA ASN A 40 -8.76 -15.90 6.12
C ASN A 40 -8.24 -15.02 7.25
N LEU A 41 -8.54 -13.72 7.20
CA LEU A 41 -8.06 -12.73 8.17
C LEU A 41 -9.19 -11.76 8.49
N GLU A 42 -9.23 -11.32 9.74
CA GLU A 42 -10.17 -10.31 10.21
C GLU A 42 -9.39 -9.28 11.01
N PHE A 43 -9.70 -7.99 10.80
CA PHE A 43 -9.09 -6.88 11.53
C PHE A 43 -10.20 -6.00 12.10
N GLU A 44 -10.09 -5.65 13.37
CA GLU A 44 -11.07 -4.79 14.05
C GLU A 44 -10.77 -3.29 13.84
N GLU A 45 -11.79 -2.45 13.99
CA GLU A 45 -11.61 -1.01 13.90
C GLU A 45 -10.68 -0.49 15.01
N GLY A 46 -9.74 0.39 14.65
CA GLY A 46 -8.75 0.95 15.58
C GLY A 46 -7.58 0.02 15.90
N GLU A 47 -7.51 -1.17 15.30
CA GLU A 47 -6.42 -2.11 15.51
C GLU A 47 -5.13 -1.69 14.76
N MET A 48 -3.99 -1.80 15.44
CA MET A 48 -2.67 -1.67 14.81
C MET A 48 -2.08 -3.04 14.56
N VAL A 49 -2.05 -3.45 13.29
CA VAL A 49 -1.61 -4.78 12.87
C VAL A 49 -0.23 -4.72 12.22
N CYS A 50 0.66 -5.64 12.58
CA CYS A 50 1.96 -5.81 11.95
C CYS A 50 2.06 -7.14 11.20
N ILE A 51 2.42 -7.10 9.92
CA ILE A 51 2.63 -8.31 9.11
C ILE A 51 4.12 -8.62 9.04
N LEU A 52 4.54 -9.72 9.65
CA LEU A 52 5.93 -10.16 9.73
C LEU A 52 6.19 -11.40 8.87
N GLY A 53 7.44 -11.55 8.40
CA GLY A 53 7.88 -12.73 7.67
C GLY A 53 9.08 -12.46 6.76
N PRO A 54 9.73 -13.50 6.23
CA PRO A 54 10.90 -13.36 5.37
C PRO A 54 10.56 -12.63 4.05
N SER A 55 11.59 -12.19 3.32
CA SER A 55 11.38 -11.57 2.00
C SER A 55 10.54 -12.49 1.11
N GLY A 56 9.56 -11.93 0.39
CA GLY A 56 8.60 -12.61 -0.50
C GLY A 56 7.88 -13.83 0.08
N CYS A 57 7.47 -13.77 1.35
CA CYS A 57 6.37 -14.58 1.88
C CYS A 57 4.98 -14.03 1.52
N GLY A 58 4.89 -12.97 0.70
CA GLY A 58 3.62 -12.43 0.21
C GLY A 58 3.12 -11.15 0.86
N LYS A 59 3.81 -10.57 1.87
CA LYS A 59 3.36 -9.35 2.58
C LYS A 59 3.02 -8.18 1.66
N THR A 60 3.94 -7.81 0.77
CA THR A 60 3.73 -6.69 -0.16
C THR A 60 2.60 -7.00 -1.13
N SER A 61 2.43 -8.27 -1.54
CA SER A 61 1.31 -8.69 -2.37
C SER A 61 -0.01 -8.56 -1.61
N LEU A 62 -0.08 -9.04 -0.37
CA LEU A 62 -1.25 -8.90 0.49
C LEU A 62 -1.64 -7.43 0.69
N LEU A 63 -0.70 -6.55 1.03
CA LEU A 63 -0.97 -5.12 1.20
C LEU A 63 -1.45 -4.45 -0.09
N LYS A 64 -0.87 -4.80 -1.25
CA LYS A 64 -1.31 -4.28 -2.56
C LYS A 64 -2.72 -4.73 -2.92
N ILE A 65 -3.06 -5.98 -2.59
CA ILE A 65 -4.38 -6.55 -2.81
C ILE A 65 -5.41 -5.85 -1.93
N ILE A 66 -5.14 -5.69 -0.62
CA ILE A 66 -6.01 -4.95 0.32
C ILE A 66 -6.20 -3.50 -0.13
N ALA A 67 -5.14 -2.85 -0.62
CA ALA A 67 -5.21 -1.50 -1.16
C ALA A 67 -5.94 -1.40 -2.52
N GLY A 68 -6.34 -2.52 -3.12
CA GLY A 68 -7.01 -2.57 -4.41
C GLY A 68 -6.11 -2.31 -5.62
N PHE A 69 -4.78 -2.34 -5.46
CA PHE A 69 -3.82 -2.17 -6.57
C PHE A 69 -3.55 -3.45 -7.35
N ASP A 70 -3.82 -4.62 -6.76
CA ASP A 70 -3.70 -5.92 -7.42
C ASP A 70 -5.04 -6.65 -7.29
N THR A 71 -5.75 -6.81 -8.41
CA THR A 71 -7.09 -7.42 -8.48
C THR A 71 -7.06 -8.84 -9.03
N ASP A 72 -5.87 -9.36 -9.35
CA ASP A 72 -5.70 -10.70 -9.93
C ASP A 72 -5.56 -11.74 -8.81
N TYR A 73 -6.62 -11.99 -8.07
CA TYR A 73 -6.64 -12.96 -6.96
C TYR A 73 -8.01 -13.64 -6.87
N ASP A 74 -8.05 -14.80 -6.23
CA ASP A 74 -9.29 -15.49 -5.86
C ASP A 74 -9.66 -15.18 -4.40
N GLY A 75 -10.94 -15.19 -4.10
CA GLY A 75 -11.48 -14.88 -2.77
C GLY A 75 -12.19 -13.54 -2.70
N GLU A 76 -12.32 -13.01 -1.49
CA GLU A 76 -13.06 -11.78 -1.23
C GLU A 76 -12.40 -10.94 -0.14
N ILE A 77 -12.48 -9.61 -0.31
CA ILE A 77 -12.01 -8.63 0.67
C ILE A 77 -13.12 -7.61 0.85
N ILE A 78 -13.52 -7.38 2.09
CA ILE A 78 -14.57 -6.45 2.49
C ILE A 78 -13.95 -5.46 3.47
N ILE A 79 -14.12 -4.16 3.22
CA ILE A 79 -13.67 -3.08 4.11
C ILE A 79 -14.87 -2.19 4.39
N GLY A 80 -15.22 -2.00 5.67
CA GLY A 80 -16.37 -1.16 6.06
C GLY A 80 -17.72 -1.64 5.51
N GLY A 81 -17.85 -2.92 5.17
CA GLY A 81 -19.04 -3.51 4.57
C GLY A 81 -19.04 -3.53 3.03
N ASP A 82 -18.09 -2.86 2.38
CA ASP A 82 -17.99 -2.82 0.92
C ASP A 82 -16.91 -3.74 0.37
N LYS A 83 -17.22 -4.44 -0.72
CA LYS A 83 -16.26 -5.32 -1.40
C LYS A 83 -15.20 -4.49 -2.13
N VAL A 84 -13.93 -4.79 -1.87
CA VAL A 84 -12.81 -4.17 -2.58
C VAL A 84 -12.80 -4.66 -4.03
N LYS A 85 -12.94 -3.74 -4.97
CA LYS A 85 -12.88 -4.01 -6.43
C LYS A 85 -11.68 -3.35 -7.12
N GLY A 86 -11.01 -2.45 -6.42
CA GLY A 86 -9.91 -1.63 -6.93
C GLY A 86 -9.50 -0.59 -5.91
N ALA A 87 -8.51 0.24 -6.27
CA ALA A 87 -8.02 1.31 -5.42
C ALA A 87 -9.13 2.34 -5.13
N SER A 88 -9.16 2.85 -3.89
CA SER A 88 -10.16 3.80 -3.41
C SER A 88 -9.48 5.00 -2.74
N SER A 89 -10.09 6.18 -2.83
CA SER A 89 -9.67 7.38 -2.09
C SER A 89 -9.93 7.28 -0.59
N GLU A 90 -10.79 6.35 -0.18
CA GLU A 90 -11.16 6.13 1.22
C GLU A 90 -10.05 5.44 2.03
N HIS A 91 -9.00 4.96 1.37
CA HIS A 91 -7.93 4.20 2.00
C HIS A 91 -6.56 4.79 1.62
N ILE A 92 -5.73 5.02 2.64
CA ILE A 92 -4.38 5.57 2.43
C ILE A 92 -3.39 4.41 2.28
N PHE A 93 -2.57 4.48 1.25
CA PHE A 93 -1.46 3.56 1.05
C PHE A 93 -0.13 4.31 1.01
N VAL A 94 0.83 3.87 1.82
CA VAL A 94 2.17 4.44 1.85
C VAL A 94 3.15 3.40 1.30
N PHE A 95 3.85 3.76 0.22
CA PHE A 95 4.82 2.88 -0.41
C PHE A 95 6.13 2.83 0.40
N GLN A 96 6.85 1.71 0.28
CA GLN A 96 8.19 1.58 0.86
C GLN A 96 9.22 2.51 0.20
N GLN A 97 9.00 2.88 -1.06
CA GLN A 97 9.82 3.84 -1.79
C GLN A 97 9.17 5.23 -1.72
N ASN A 98 9.98 6.28 -1.83
CA ASN A 98 9.52 7.66 -1.77
C ASN A 98 8.41 7.91 -2.81
N GLY A 99 7.18 8.08 -2.35
CA GLY A 99 6.02 8.47 -3.17
C GLY A 99 5.92 9.98 -3.40
N LEU A 100 7.00 10.73 -3.12
CA LEU A 100 7.04 12.17 -3.29
C LEU A 100 7.36 12.53 -4.74
N LEU A 101 6.75 13.60 -5.21
CA LEU A 101 7.02 14.28 -6.47
C LEU A 101 8.28 15.14 -6.28
N PRO A 102 9.45 14.72 -6.82
CA PRO A 102 10.74 15.32 -6.50
C PRO A 102 10.93 16.74 -7.04
N TRP A 103 10.08 17.17 -7.98
CA TRP A 103 10.07 18.51 -8.54
C TRP A 103 9.16 19.48 -7.77
N MET A 104 8.52 19.04 -6.68
CA MET A 104 7.59 19.83 -5.88
C MET A 104 8.18 20.10 -4.49
N SER A 105 7.79 21.24 -3.89
CA SER A 105 8.14 21.49 -2.49
C SER A 105 7.45 20.47 -1.57
N VAL A 106 7.89 20.38 -0.31
CA VAL A 106 7.21 19.54 0.70
C VAL A 106 5.75 19.95 0.85
N TRP A 107 5.45 21.24 0.82
CA TRP A 107 4.10 21.77 0.93
C TRP A 107 3.21 21.36 -0.25
N ASP A 108 3.78 21.37 -1.46
CA ASP A 108 3.01 21.01 -2.66
C ASP A 108 2.82 19.48 -2.77
N ASN A 109 3.73 18.69 -2.18
CA ASN A 109 3.65 17.23 -2.12
C ASN A 109 2.53 16.70 -1.22
N VAL A 110 2.04 17.53 -0.30
CA VAL A 110 0.91 17.23 0.57
C VAL A 110 -0.24 18.11 0.12
N PRO A 111 -0.98 17.76 -0.96
CA PRO A 111 -2.12 18.54 -1.38
C PRO A 111 -3.10 18.59 -0.22
N TYR A 112 -3.21 19.77 0.38
CA TYR A 112 -4.18 20.06 1.41
C TYR A 112 -5.56 19.66 0.85
N GLN A 113 -6.24 18.70 1.48
CA GLN A 113 -7.69 18.60 1.34
C GLN A 113 -8.27 19.84 2.04
N ARG A 114 -8.23 21.00 1.39
CA ARG A 114 -8.98 22.17 1.83
C ARG A 114 -10.40 22.02 1.30
N PRO A 115 -11.44 22.12 2.16
CA PRO A 115 -12.70 22.64 1.69
C PRO A 115 -12.51 24.14 1.38
N GLU A 116 -12.68 24.51 0.10
CA GLU A 116 -12.81 25.90 -0.45
C GLU A 116 -11.54 26.81 -0.48
N PRO A 117 -11.48 27.82 -1.39
CA PRO A 117 -10.28 28.55 -1.74
C PRO A 117 -10.00 29.64 -0.72
N ALA A 118 -9.30 29.27 0.35
CA ALA A 118 -8.66 30.26 1.20
C ALA A 118 -7.46 30.87 0.45
N LEU A 119 -7.67 32.12 -0.01
CA LEU A 119 -6.69 33.11 -0.43
C LEU A 119 -5.25 32.71 -0.05
N TYR A 120 -4.42 32.43 -1.06
CA TYR A 120 -2.98 32.30 -0.88
C TYR A 120 -2.43 33.63 -0.37
N ILE A 121 -2.17 33.71 0.94
CA ILE A 121 -1.42 34.80 1.55
C ILE A 121 0.01 34.28 1.65
N PRO A 122 0.94 34.70 0.79
CA PRO A 122 2.35 34.32 0.96
C PRO A 122 2.80 34.81 2.34
N PRO A 123 3.67 34.05 3.05
CA PRO A 123 4.25 34.52 4.28
C PRO A 123 4.94 35.87 4.01
N VAL A 124 4.51 36.91 4.72
CA VAL A 124 5.22 38.19 4.73
C VAL A 124 6.64 37.87 5.17
N LEU A 125 7.59 38.06 4.26
CA LEU A 125 9.01 38.11 4.60
C LEU A 125 9.22 39.35 5.49
N GLY A 126 8.94 39.23 6.80
CA GLY A 126 9.56 40.05 7.83
C GLY A 126 10.84 39.34 8.23
N GLY A 127 12.05 39.81 7.97
CA GLY A 127 12.51 41.20 7.98
C GLY A 127 13.28 41.41 9.29
N SER A 128 14.60 41.28 9.25
CA SER A 128 15.48 42.09 10.10
C SER A 128 16.80 42.31 9.38
N ASN A 129 17.01 43.55 8.95
CA ASN A 129 18.36 44.09 8.77
C ASN A 129 19.11 43.89 10.11
N LEU A 130 20.30 43.30 10.06
CA LEU A 130 21.33 43.63 11.04
C LEU A 130 22.60 44.09 10.30
N PRO A 131 23.07 45.32 10.55
CA PRO A 131 24.28 45.85 9.94
C PRO A 131 25.54 45.34 10.65
N LYS A 132 26.65 45.30 9.90
CA LYS A 132 27.84 46.07 10.25
C LYS A 132 28.30 46.84 9.02
#